data_AF-A0A538IBT6-F1
#
_entry.id   AF-A0A538IBT6-F1
#
_cell.length_a   1.000
_cell.length_b   1.000
_cell.length_c   1.000
_cell.angle_alpha   90.00
_cell.angle_beta   90.00
_cell.angle_gamma   90.00
#
_symmetry.space_group_name_H-M   'P 1'
#
loop_
_entity.id
_entity.type
_entity.pdbx_description
1 polymer ?
#
loop_
_entity_poly.entity_id
_entity_poly.type
_entity_poly.pdbx_seq_one_letter_code
_entity_poly.pdbx_strand_id
1 'polypeptide(L)'
;MYAVVLPGLKNQRQGHALQREAGSVGIRVALECRSHPVEGGLAAVFGHRRTRRAAVRLERTAAHYGFKDLRVVQDKCKDWEVDLYGLTTTAQRSAFAREAASVGLHVVFEPG
;
A
#
# COMPACT_ATOMS: atom_id res chain seq x y z
N MET A 1 7.97 12.92 -7.15
CA MET A 1 7.55 12.24 -8.40
C MET A 1 6.10 12.65 -8.66
N TYR A 2 5.74 12.96 -9.90
CA TYR A 2 4.37 13.36 -10.25
C TYR A 2 3.72 12.25 -11.06
N ALA A 3 2.44 11.98 -10.82
CA ALA A 3 1.63 11.03 -11.57
C ALA A 3 0.46 11.75 -12.25
N VAL A 4 0.10 11.29 -13.45
CA VAL A 4 -1.10 11.75 -14.16
C VAL A 4 -2.26 10.82 -13.78
N VAL A 5 -3.30 11.38 -13.18
CA VAL A 5 -4.51 10.63 -12.78
C VAL A 5 -5.62 10.91 -13.78
N LEU A 6 -6.19 9.85 -14.36
CA LEU A 6 -7.29 9.92 -15.34
C LEU A 6 -8.61 9.41 -14.71
N PRO A 7 -9.37 10.27 -14.00
CA PRO A 7 -10.58 9.85 -13.27
C PRO A 7 -11.75 9.41 -14.19
N GLY A 8 -11.62 9.61 -15.50
CA GLY A 8 -12.59 9.18 -16.50
C GLY A 8 -12.60 7.66 -16.75
N LEU A 9 -11.52 6.93 -16.43
CA LEU A 9 -11.44 5.49 -16.61
C LEU A 9 -12.18 4.78 -15.46
N LYS A 10 -13.31 4.16 -15.77
CA LYS A 10 -14.24 3.55 -14.81
C LYS A 10 -13.90 2.12 -14.42
N ASN A 11 -13.09 1.44 -15.23
CA ASN A 11 -12.76 0.03 -14.98
C ASN A 11 -11.43 -0.38 -15.62
N GLN A 12 -10.94 -1.55 -15.22
CA GLN A 12 -9.66 -2.09 -15.65
C GLN A 12 -9.58 -2.29 -17.18
N ARG A 13 -10.70 -2.61 -17.85
CA ARG A 13 -10.71 -2.78 -19.31
C ARG A 13 -10.39 -1.47 -20.03
N GLN A 14 -10.95 -0.36 -19.56
CA GLN A 14 -10.65 0.97 -20.10
C GLN A 14 -9.18 1.37 -19.84
N GLY A 15 -8.64 1.05 -18.66
CA GLY A 15 -7.21 1.22 -18.39
C GLY A 15 -6.32 0.46 -19.38
N HIS A 16 -6.61 -0.82 -19.60
CA HIS A 16 -5.86 -1.63 -20.57
C HIS A 16 -6.02 -1.16 -22.01
N ALA A 17 -7.19 -0.63 -22.39
CA ALA A 17 -7.39 -0.03 -23.71
C ALA A 17 -6.49 1.20 -23.90
N LEU A 18 -6.51 2.13 -22.94
CA LEU A 18 -5.62 3.29 -22.96
C LEU A 18 -4.15 2.87 -23.02
N GLN A 19 -3.73 1.88 -22.22
CA GLN A 19 -2.34 1.43 -22.23
C GLN A 19 -1.90 0.92 -23.61
N ARG A 20 -2.77 0.19 -24.32
CA ARG A 20 -2.49 -0.28 -25.69
C ARG A 20 -2.43 0.86 -26.69
N GLU A 21 -3.37 1.81 -26.61
CA GLU A 21 -3.40 2.99 -27.50
C GLU A 21 -2.19 3.89 -27.27
N ALA A 22 -1.80 4.15 -26.02
CA ALA A 22 -0.59 4.88 -25.70
C ALA A 22 0.66 4.16 -26.25
N GLY A 23 0.70 2.84 -26.13
CA GLY A 23 1.78 2.02 -26.65
C GLY A 23 1.93 2.11 -28.18
N SER A 24 0.84 2.26 -28.94
CA SER A 24 0.91 2.37 -30.40
C SER A 24 1.54 3.68 -30.89
N VAL A 25 1.56 4.71 -30.04
CA VAL A 25 2.23 6.00 -30.29
C VAL A 25 3.55 6.17 -29.51
N GLY A 26 4.09 5.08 -28.94
CA GLY A 26 5.38 5.08 -28.25
C GLY A 26 5.37 5.56 -26.81
N ILE A 27 4.19 5.77 -26.20
CA ILE A 27 4.05 6.19 -24.81
C ILE A 27 3.90 4.95 -23.91
N ARG A 28 4.76 4.83 -22.90
CA ARG A 28 4.68 3.76 -21.89
C ARG A 28 3.86 4.23 -20.69
N VAL A 29 2.64 3.71 -20.56
CA VAL A 29 1.77 3.95 -19.40
C VAL A 29 1.80 2.73 -18.49
N ALA A 30 1.98 2.95 -17.18
CA ALA A 30 1.79 1.93 -16.16
C ALA A 30 0.37 1.99 -15.60
N LEU A 31 -0.30 0.84 -15.49
CA LEU A 31 -1.58 0.73 -14.79
C LEU A 31 -1.32 0.27 -13.36
N GLU A 32 -1.56 1.16 -12.40
CA GLU A 32 -1.41 0.87 -10.98
C GLU A 32 -2.77 0.65 -10.34
N CYS A 33 -2.93 -0.47 -9.61
CA CYS A 33 -4.10 -0.70 -8.77
C CYS A 33 -3.80 -0.23 -7.35
N ARG A 34 -4.24 0.99 -7.01
CA ARG A 34 -4.09 1.52 -5.65
C ARG A 34 -5.44 1.85 -5.03
N SER A 35 -5.56 1.66 -3.72
CA SER A 35 -6.75 2.09 -2.95
C SER A 35 -6.62 3.49 -2.36
N HIS A 36 -5.44 4.10 -2.45
CA HIS A 36 -5.12 5.41 -1.87
C HIS A 36 -4.01 6.09 -2.69
N PRO A 37 -3.86 7.43 -2.62
CA PRO A 37 -2.72 8.14 -3.19
C PRO A 37 -1.43 7.77 -2.45
N VAL A 38 -0.29 7.87 -3.13
CA VAL A 38 1.05 7.75 -2.52
C VAL A 38 1.18 8.83 -1.44
N GLU A 39 1.11 8.41 -0.18
CA GLU A 39 1.28 9.27 1.00
C GLU A 39 2.78 9.36 1.27
N GLY A 40 3.47 10.21 0.49
CA GLY A 40 4.93 10.27 0.46
C GLY A 40 5.58 10.18 1.84
N GLY A 41 6.62 9.35 1.94
CA GLY A 41 7.24 8.98 3.21
C GLY A 41 7.46 7.47 3.28
N LEU A 42 7.74 6.95 4.48
CA LEU A 42 7.79 5.51 4.73
C LEU A 42 6.59 5.09 5.58
N ALA A 43 5.81 4.13 5.09
CA ALA A 43 4.79 3.42 5.84
C ALA A 43 5.43 2.25 6.60
N ALA A 44 4.91 1.94 7.80
CA ALA A 44 5.20 0.68 8.47
C ALA A 44 4.21 -0.38 7.98
N VAL A 45 4.70 -1.30 7.16
CA VAL A 45 3.94 -2.37 6.52
C VAL A 45 4.01 -3.62 7.40
N PHE A 46 2.88 -4.01 8.00
CA PHE A 46 2.75 -5.25 8.77
C PHE A 46 2.78 -6.51 7.88
N GLY A 47 2.61 -6.34 6.57
CA GLY A 47 2.89 -7.34 5.56
C GLY A 47 1.87 -7.42 4.44
N HIS A 48 2.31 -8.02 3.34
CA HIS A 48 1.55 -8.18 2.10
C HIS A 48 0.63 -9.40 2.13
N ARG A 49 -0.53 -9.29 1.50
CA ARG A 49 -1.55 -10.33 1.38
C ARG A 49 -2.17 -10.30 -0.01
N ARG A 50 -2.39 -11.49 -0.58
CA ARG A 50 -2.97 -11.65 -1.92
C ARG A 50 -4.40 -11.10 -2.07
N THR A 51 -5.13 -10.95 -0.96
CA THR A 51 -6.54 -10.56 -0.96
C THR A 51 -6.85 -9.59 0.16
N ARG A 52 -7.79 -8.67 -0.09
CA ARG A 52 -8.32 -7.75 0.92
C ARG A 52 -8.78 -8.46 2.18
N ARG A 53 -9.47 -9.60 2.04
CA ARG A 53 -9.97 -10.36 3.21
C ARG A 53 -8.83 -10.88 4.08
N ALA A 54 -7.70 -11.27 3.48
CA ALA A 54 -6.53 -11.71 4.23
C ALA A 54 -5.80 -10.53 4.90
N ALA A 55 -5.73 -9.35 4.25
CA ALA A 55 -5.21 -8.13 4.86
C ALA A 55 -6.07 -7.67 6.04
N VAL A 56 -7.40 -7.68 5.92
CA VAL A 56 -8.32 -7.39 7.05
C VAL A 56 -8.12 -8.34 8.23
N ARG A 57 -7.78 -9.61 8.00
CA ARG A 57 -7.45 -10.52 9.12
C ARG A 57 -6.16 -10.12 9.80
N LEU A 58 -5.13 -9.75 9.03
CA LEU A 58 -3.86 -9.25 9.58
C LEU A 58 -4.07 -7.97 10.39
N GLU A 59 -4.83 -7.01 9.87
CA GLU A 59 -5.18 -5.77 10.56
C GLU A 59 -5.86 -6.06 11.90
N ARG A 60 -6.88 -6.94 11.92
CA ARG A 60 -7.52 -7.35 13.18
C ARG A 60 -6.57 -8.01 14.17
N THR A 61 -5.63 -8.82 13.70
CA THR A 61 -4.60 -9.43 14.56
C THR A 61 -3.69 -8.37 15.16
N ALA A 62 -3.22 -7.40 14.37
CA ALA A 62 -2.40 -6.31 14.89
C ALA A 62 -3.21 -5.41 15.86
N ALA A 63 -4.45 -5.08 15.51
CA ALA A 63 -5.34 -4.31 16.37
C ALA A 63 -5.62 -5.01 17.72
N HIS A 64 -5.70 -6.35 17.74
CA HIS A 64 -5.84 -7.12 18.97
C HIS A 64 -4.66 -6.91 19.94
N TYR A 65 -3.45 -6.72 19.42
CA TYR A 65 -2.26 -6.40 20.22
C TYR A 65 -2.12 -4.90 20.55
N GLY A 66 -3.11 -4.08 20.19
CA GLY A 66 -3.18 -2.67 20.59
C GLY A 66 -2.66 -1.66 19.56
N PHE A 67 -2.22 -2.12 18.38
CA PHE A 67 -1.85 -1.22 17.28
C PHE A 67 -3.09 -0.49 16.74
N LYS A 68 -3.00 0.83 16.56
CA LYS A 68 -4.10 1.71 16.13
C LYS A 68 -3.78 2.37 14.80
N ASP A 69 -4.79 2.99 14.20
CA ASP A 69 -4.68 3.77 12.97
C ASP A 69 -4.13 2.98 11.76
N LEU A 70 -4.31 1.66 11.79
CA LEU A 70 -3.93 0.75 10.72
C LEU A 70 -4.84 0.93 9.51
N ARG A 71 -4.26 0.88 8.31
CA ARG A 71 -4.99 1.01 7.05
C ARG A 71 -4.78 -0.23 6.19
N VAL A 72 -5.87 -0.85 5.79
CA VAL A 72 -5.82 -1.90 4.76
C VAL A 72 -5.77 -1.23 3.40
N VAL A 73 -4.61 -1.29 2.75
CA VAL A 73 -4.37 -0.64 1.48
C VAL A 73 -4.14 -1.64 0.37
N GLN A 74 -4.50 -1.28 -0.85
CA GLN A 74 -4.06 -1.97 -2.04
C GLN A 74 -2.89 -1.20 -2.63
N ASP A 75 -1.70 -1.79 -2.66
CA ASP A 75 -0.51 -1.19 -3.30
C ASP A 75 -0.41 -1.58 -4.78
N LYS A 76 -0.70 -2.85 -5.10
CA LYS A 76 -0.73 -3.37 -6.47
C LYS A 76 -1.92 -4.29 -6.71
N CYS A 77 -2.12 -4.67 -7.97
CA CYS A 77 -3.17 -5.60 -8.31
C CYS A 77 -2.88 -6.95 -7.64
N LYS A 78 -3.82 -7.44 -6.81
CA LYS A 78 -3.66 -8.65 -5.97
C LYS A 78 -2.59 -8.54 -4.88
N ASP A 79 -2.26 -7.32 -4.47
CA ASP A 79 -1.36 -7.06 -3.35
C ASP A 79 -2.00 -6.08 -2.38
N TRP A 80 -2.19 -6.52 -1.15
CA TRP A 80 -2.86 -5.78 -0.09
C TRP A 80 -1.98 -5.75 1.14
N GLU A 81 -1.79 -4.57 1.69
CA GLU A 81 -0.95 -4.32 2.84
C GLU A 81 -1.79 -3.83 4.03
N VAL A 82 -1.14 -3.82 5.20
CA VAL A 82 -1.69 -3.26 6.43
C VAL A 82 -0.65 -2.29 6.95
N ASP A 83 -1.00 -1.00 6.87
CA ASP A 83 -0.03 0.07 6.97
C ASP A 83 -0.31 0.96 8.16
N LEU A 84 0.78 1.49 8.75
CA LEU A 84 0.74 2.63 9.64
C LEU A 84 1.65 3.73 9.10
N TYR A 85 1.11 4.94 8.96
CA TYR A 85 1.83 6.12 8.47
C TYR A 85 2.21 7.05 9.63
N GLY A 86 3.07 8.04 9.33
CA GLY A 86 3.40 9.12 10.27
C GLY A 86 4.70 8.92 11.06
N LEU A 87 5.44 7.84 10.83
CA LEU A 87 6.74 7.60 11.46
C LEU A 87 7.87 8.28 10.66
N THR A 88 8.16 9.54 10.97
CA THR A 88 9.05 10.39 10.18
C THR A 88 10.54 10.15 10.46
N THR A 89 10.91 9.76 11.68
CA THR A 89 12.32 9.58 12.08
C THR A 89 12.76 8.13 12.14
N THR A 90 14.06 7.88 11.93
CA THR A 90 14.67 6.54 12.07
C THR A 90 14.51 5.98 13.49
N ALA A 91 14.55 6.85 14.52
CA ALA A 91 14.36 6.46 15.91
C ALA A 91 12.94 5.95 16.17
N GLN A 92 11.92 6.67 15.67
CA GLN A 92 10.52 6.23 15.75
C GLN A 92 10.32 4.89 15.04
N ARG A 93 10.84 4.74 13.82
CA ARG A 93 10.74 3.48 13.06
C ARG A 93 11.39 2.31 13.78
N SER A 94 12.59 2.52 14.32
CA SER A 94 13.32 1.50 15.09
C SER A 94 12.58 1.11 16.37
N ALA A 95 12.00 2.08 17.07
CA ALA A 95 11.20 1.83 18.27
C ALA A 95 9.92 1.05 17.94
N PHE A 96 9.20 1.47 16.91
CA PHE A 96 7.97 0.81 16.46
C PHE A 96 8.21 -0.62 15.98
N ALA A 97 9.32 -0.87 15.26
CA ALA A 97 9.69 -2.22 14.86
C ALA A 97 9.96 -3.14 16.06
N ARG A 98 10.59 -2.62 17.13
CA ARG A 98 10.79 -3.38 18.38
C ARG A 98 9.48 -3.64 19.12
N GLU A 99 8.58 -2.66 19.13
CA GLU A 99 7.24 -2.81 19.71
C GLU A 99 6.45 -3.92 19.00
N ALA A 100 6.39 -3.90 17.67
CA ALA A 100 5.79 -4.97 16.88
C ALA A 100 6.42 -6.34 17.16
N ALA A 101 7.76 -6.40 17.17
CA ALA A 101 8.49 -7.64 17.44
C ALA A 101 8.20 -8.21 18.83
N SER A 102 7.93 -7.37 19.83
CA SER A 102 7.65 -7.80 21.21
C SER A 102 6.38 -8.65 21.34
N VAL A 103 5.46 -8.55 20.38
CA VAL A 103 4.23 -9.34 20.29
C VAL A 103 4.23 -10.34 19.13
N GLY A 104 5.40 -10.61 18.54
CA GLY A 104 5.57 -11.56 17.44
C GLY A 104 5.09 -11.05 16.07
N LEU A 105 4.90 -9.73 15.93
CA LEU A 105 4.62 -9.09 14.64
C LEU A 105 5.91 -8.53 14.04
N HIS A 106 5.97 -8.43 12.72
CA HIS A 106 7.08 -7.82 12.01
C HIS A 106 6.56 -6.74 11.08
N VAL A 107 7.27 -5.62 11.02
CA VAL A 107 6.99 -4.53 10.10
C VAL A 107 8.20 -4.25 9.21
N VAL A 108 7.93 -3.94 7.95
CA VAL A 108 8.91 -3.44 6.99
C VAL A 108 8.57 -1.98 6.69
N PHE A 109 9.56 -1.16 6.35
CA PHE A 109 9.33 0.23 5.99
C PHE A 109 9.44 0.43 4.50
N GLU A 110 8.33 0.79 3.87
CA GLU A 110 8.19 0.88 2.42
C GLU A 110 7.66 2.27 2.02
N PRO A 111 7.96 2.76 0.80
CA PRO A 111 7.34 3.97 0.29
C PRO A 111 5.81 3.84 0.28
N GLY A 112 5.16 4.71 1.04
CA GLY A 112 3.70 4.80 1.15
C GLY A 112 3.06 5.73 0.13
#